data_AF-A0A946LXL3-F1
#
_entry.id   AF-A0A946LXL3-F1
#
_cell.length_a   1.000
_cell.length_b   1.000
_cell.length_c   1.000
_cell.angle_alpha   90.00
_cell.angle_beta   90.00
_cell.angle_gamma   90.00
#
_symmetry.space_group_name_H-M   'P 1'
#
loop_
_entity.id
_entity.type
_entity.pdbx_description
1 polymer ?
#
loop_
_entity_poly.entity_id
_entity_poly.type
_entity_poly.pdbx_seq_one_letter_code
_entity_poly.pdbx_strand_id
1 'polypeptide(L)'
;MDQDVLHIPLNLLSGLGEMPRIGEMVLNPFVGPRFKSGILTTDLPLEPDMPIDFGLQDFCNKCLKCARECPVTAIPFGDKIMFNGYEIWKPDVEKCGRYRITNSAGSMCGRCMKTCPYNLEGVFKERPFLWSAMNLPFTRKWMAKLDDKVGNGRINPIKKWWWDLDTDDEGNIIEAKRSNQRELEFRSKKPSEQKLACYPAEAVASPIVVVPTAPDRKSGIVAYKKALSPADYKSRLARGEPPEKGVAEWNLIPVKENKEV
;
A
#
# COMPACT_ATOMS: atom_id res chain seq x y z
N MET A 1 3.32 -19.40 8.67
CA MET A 1 3.19 -17.94 8.92
C MET A 1 2.29 -17.91 10.12
N ASP A 2 2.88 -17.70 11.29
CA ASP A 2 2.21 -17.99 12.56
C ASP A 2 1.61 -16.68 13.06
N GLN A 3 0.50 -16.28 12.45
CA GLN A 3 -0.22 -15.04 12.75
C GLN A 3 -1.73 -15.28 12.66
N ASP A 4 -2.44 -14.96 13.74
CA ASP A 4 -3.90 -15.15 13.85
C ASP A 4 -4.69 -13.86 13.55
N VAL A 5 -4.00 -12.74 13.31
CA VAL A 5 -4.62 -11.41 13.12
C VAL A 5 -4.06 -10.68 11.91
N LEU A 6 -4.88 -9.81 11.31
CA LEU A 6 -4.46 -8.92 10.22
C LEU A 6 -3.81 -7.65 10.78
N HIS A 7 -2.58 -7.36 10.35
CA HIS A 7 -1.79 -6.25 10.87
C HIS A 7 -2.28 -4.87 10.44
N ILE A 8 -2.80 -4.73 9.21
CA ILE A 8 -3.20 -3.44 8.62
C ILE A 8 -4.27 -2.73 9.46
N PRO A 9 -5.42 -3.35 9.79
CA PRO A 9 -6.44 -2.67 10.60
C PRO A 9 -5.91 -2.30 11.99
N LEU A 10 -5.08 -3.14 12.61
CA LEU A 10 -4.49 -2.85 13.91
C LEU A 10 -3.55 -1.66 13.88
N ASN A 11 -2.69 -1.55 12.85
CA ASN A 11 -1.80 -0.40 12.66
C ASN A 11 -2.58 0.91 12.38
N LEU A 12 -3.74 0.84 11.72
CA LEU A 12 -4.60 2.01 11.51
C LEU A 12 -5.26 2.44 12.81
N LEU A 13 -5.82 1.48 13.55
CA LEU A 13 -6.54 1.71 14.80
C LEU A 13 -5.61 2.24 15.91
N SER A 14 -4.36 1.76 15.96
CA SER A 14 -3.36 2.23 16.92
C SER A 14 -2.66 3.54 16.54
N GLY A 15 -3.13 4.24 15.51
CA GLY A 15 -2.57 5.56 15.15
C GLY A 15 -1.15 5.52 14.56
N LEU A 16 -0.67 4.38 14.08
CA LEU A 16 0.68 4.27 13.49
C LEU A 16 0.77 4.86 12.08
N GLY A 17 -0.36 5.17 11.44
CA GLY A 17 -0.37 5.77 10.11
C GLY A 17 -1.73 5.78 9.45
N GLU A 18 -1.74 6.15 8.16
CA GLU A 18 -2.93 6.19 7.31
C GLU A 18 -2.82 5.19 6.15
N MET A 19 -3.96 4.87 5.53
CA MET A 19 -4.03 4.03 4.33
C MET A 19 -3.44 4.77 3.11
N PRO A 20 -2.33 4.32 2.52
CA PRO A 20 -1.72 4.95 1.36
C PRO A 20 -2.28 4.39 0.04
N ARG A 21 -1.97 5.08 -1.07
CA ARG A 21 -2.22 4.53 -2.43
C ARG A 21 -1.59 3.17 -2.68
N ILE A 22 -0.51 2.83 -1.98
CA ILE A 22 0.16 1.52 -2.11
C ILE A 22 -0.80 0.36 -1.80
N GLY A 23 -1.78 0.58 -0.91
CA GLY A 23 -2.82 -0.38 -0.60
C GLY A 23 -2.50 -1.22 0.64
N GLU A 24 -2.02 -2.46 0.45
CA GLU A 24 -1.84 -3.50 1.48
C GLU A 24 -0.75 -3.20 2.55
N MET A 25 -0.69 -1.98 3.08
CA MET A 25 0.18 -1.53 4.17
C MET A 25 -0.33 -0.20 4.75
N VAL A 26 0.19 0.17 5.91
CA VAL A 26 -0.02 1.50 6.51
C VAL A 26 1.21 2.37 6.25
N LEU A 27 1.01 3.67 6.02
CA LEU A 27 2.10 4.65 5.88
C LEU A 27 2.17 5.53 7.11
N ASN A 28 3.33 5.53 7.76
CA ASN A 28 3.62 6.34 8.93
C ASN A 28 4.13 7.74 8.52
N PRO A 29 3.77 8.84 9.21
CA PRO A 29 4.18 10.19 8.84
C PRO A 29 5.71 10.42 8.86
N PHE A 30 6.47 9.66 9.64
CA PHE A 30 7.91 9.88 9.85
C PHE A 30 8.80 8.91 9.08
N VAL A 31 8.46 7.62 9.07
CA VAL A 31 9.23 6.59 8.36
C VAL A 31 8.60 6.21 7.02
N GLY A 32 7.48 6.84 6.65
CA GLY A 32 6.74 6.51 5.46
C GLY A 32 6.25 5.05 5.49
N PRO A 33 6.28 4.35 4.35
CA PRO A 33 5.95 2.93 4.28
C PRO A 33 7.14 2.02 4.67
N ARG A 34 8.25 2.56 5.21
CA ARG A 34 9.49 1.83 5.48
C ARG A 34 9.49 1.14 6.86
N PHE A 35 8.47 0.34 7.14
CA PHE A 35 8.43 -0.47 8.37
C PHE A 35 7.71 -1.81 8.16
N LYS A 36 7.91 -2.71 9.12
CA LYS A 36 7.16 -3.96 9.29
C LYS A 36 6.59 -3.95 10.70
N SER A 37 5.36 -4.43 10.86
CA SER A 37 4.74 -4.55 12.19
C SER A 37 4.83 -5.98 12.69
N GLY A 38 5.03 -6.12 14.00
CA GLY A 38 4.71 -7.31 14.78
C GLY A 38 3.56 -6.97 15.72
N ILE A 39 2.67 -7.93 15.96
CA ILE A 39 1.49 -7.75 16.82
C ILE A 39 1.54 -8.76 17.95
N LEU A 40 1.31 -8.28 19.17
CA LEU A 40 1.09 -9.09 20.36
C LEU A 40 -0.31 -8.76 20.89
N THR A 41 -1.17 -9.76 21.01
CA THR A 41 -2.47 -9.63 21.69
C THR A 41 -2.32 -9.99 23.16
N THR A 42 -2.98 -9.25 24.04
CA THR A 42 -2.90 -9.45 25.49
C THR A 42 -4.20 -9.04 26.16
N ASP A 43 -4.52 -9.69 27.27
CA ASP A 43 -5.61 -9.29 28.18
C ASP A 43 -5.18 -8.21 29.19
N LEU A 44 -3.90 -7.79 29.16
CA LEU A 44 -3.41 -6.69 29.99
C LEU A 44 -4.21 -5.41 29.68
N PRO A 45 -4.87 -4.78 30.67
CA PRO A 45 -5.61 -3.55 30.43
C PRO A 45 -4.64 -2.41 30.08
N LEU A 46 -4.80 -1.87 28.86
CA LEU A 46 -4.02 -0.76 28.33
C LEU A 46 -4.99 0.30 27.78
N GLU A 47 -4.60 1.57 27.84
CA GLU A 47 -5.33 2.65 27.17
C GLU A 47 -5.03 2.58 25.66
N PRO A 48 -6.05 2.45 24.79
CA PRO A 48 -5.83 2.39 23.35
C PRO A 48 -5.50 3.76 22.77
N ASP A 49 -4.55 3.77 21.83
CA ASP A 49 -4.32 4.91 20.96
C ASP A 49 -5.51 5.18 20.02
N MET A 50 -5.48 6.34 19.35
CA MET A 50 -6.48 6.75 18.38
C MET A 50 -5.90 6.81 16.96
N PRO A 51 -6.70 6.54 15.91
CA PRO A 51 -6.29 6.79 14.53
C PRO A 51 -5.84 8.24 14.31
N ILE A 52 -4.93 8.43 13.36
CA ILE A 52 -4.36 9.74 13.02
C ILE A 52 -4.78 10.20 11.62
N ASP A 53 -4.83 11.51 11.43
CA ASP A 53 -4.92 12.18 10.13
C ASP A 53 -3.75 13.17 9.99
N PHE A 54 -2.88 12.92 9.01
CA PHE A 54 -1.79 13.82 8.62
C PHE A 54 -1.92 14.26 7.15
N GLY A 55 -3.14 14.16 6.61
CA GLY A 55 -3.48 14.59 5.26
C GLY A 55 -2.97 13.67 4.16
N LEU A 56 -2.69 12.40 4.47
CA LEU A 56 -2.16 11.46 3.49
C LEU A 56 -3.13 11.22 2.34
N GLN A 57 -4.43 11.17 2.63
CA GLN A 57 -5.46 10.90 1.61
C GLN A 57 -5.37 11.88 0.43
N ASP A 58 -5.25 13.17 0.72
CA ASP A 58 -5.12 14.22 -0.28
C ASP A 58 -3.74 14.23 -0.96
N PHE A 59 -2.66 13.90 -0.23
CA PHE A 59 -1.34 13.73 -0.84
C PHE A 59 -1.33 12.57 -1.85
N CYS A 60 -1.86 11.40 -1.46
CA CYS A 60 -1.91 10.20 -2.29
C CYS A 60 -2.83 10.37 -3.51
N ASN A 61 -3.85 11.22 -3.43
CA ASN A 61 -4.65 11.64 -4.58
C ASN A 61 -3.83 12.40 -5.64
N LYS A 62 -2.76 13.09 -5.25
CA LYS A 62 -1.97 13.97 -6.13
C LYS A 62 -0.65 13.35 -6.64
N CYS A 63 -0.10 12.35 -5.96
CA CYS A 63 1.29 11.89 -6.18
C CYS A 63 1.48 10.82 -7.28
N LEU A 64 0.73 9.72 -7.26
CA LEU A 64 0.81 8.58 -8.21
C LEU A 64 2.19 7.89 -8.38
N LYS A 65 3.26 8.31 -7.68
CA LYS A 65 4.63 7.78 -7.87
C LYS A 65 4.74 6.27 -7.65
N CYS A 66 4.16 5.74 -6.58
CA CYS A 66 4.21 4.29 -6.31
C CYS A 66 3.50 3.46 -7.41
N ALA A 67 2.42 3.98 -8.00
CA ALA A 67 1.71 3.33 -9.11
C ALA A 67 2.57 3.29 -10.38
N ARG A 68 3.24 4.40 -10.68
CA ARG A 68 4.16 4.56 -11.81
C ARG A 68 5.39 3.65 -11.69
N GLU A 69 5.95 3.54 -10.50
CA GLU A 69 7.19 2.82 -10.24
C GLU A 69 6.99 1.31 -10.02
N CYS A 70 5.74 0.83 -9.97
CA CYS A 70 5.43 -0.59 -9.79
C CYS A 70 5.80 -1.39 -11.05
N PRO A 71 6.73 -2.37 -10.97
CA PRO A 71 7.19 -3.11 -12.16
C PRO A 71 6.09 -3.86 -12.92
N VAL A 72 5.02 -4.23 -12.23
CA VAL A 72 3.88 -4.98 -12.78
C VAL A 72 2.59 -4.19 -12.80
N THR A 73 2.62 -2.89 -12.51
CA THR A 73 1.44 -2.00 -12.50
C THR A 73 0.26 -2.55 -11.68
N ALA A 74 0.58 -3.10 -10.49
CA ALA A 74 -0.40 -3.64 -9.56
C ALA A 74 -1.10 -2.57 -8.72
N ILE A 75 -0.45 -1.42 -8.48
CA ILE A 75 -0.98 -0.33 -7.66
C ILE A 75 -1.89 0.56 -8.53
N PRO A 76 -3.10 0.95 -8.06
CA PRO A 76 -4.05 1.70 -8.87
C PRO A 76 -3.59 3.13 -9.17
N PHE A 77 -3.78 3.57 -10.41
CA PHE A 77 -3.74 4.98 -10.79
C PHE A 77 -5.06 5.71 -10.49
N GLY A 78 -6.17 4.96 -10.42
CA GLY A 78 -7.51 5.50 -10.16
C GLY A 78 -7.82 5.78 -8.69
N ASP A 79 -9.09 6.03 -8.42
CA ASP A 79 -9.58 6.37 -7.08
C ASP A 79 -9.71 5.14 -6.16
N LYS A 80 -10.05 5.42 -4.91
CA LYS A 80 -10.34 4.40 -3.90
C LYS A 80 -11.63 3.67 -4.27
N ILE A 81 -11.72 2.41 -3.85
CA ILE A 81 -12.91 1.59 -3.96
C ILE A 81 -13.31 1.10 -2.57
N MET A 82 -14.55 0.66 -2.43
CA MET A 82 -14.97 -0.17 -1.31
C MET A 82 -14.51 -1.61 -1.55
N PHE A 83 -13.90 -2.22 -0.54
CA PHE A 83 -13.47 -3.62 -0.58
C PHE A 83 -13.71 -4.25 0.79
N ASN A 84 -14.50 -5.32 0.86
CA ASN A 84 -14.88 -5.99 2.12
C ASN A 84 -15.34 -5.01 3.22
N GLY A 85 -16.06 -3.94 2.84
CA GLY A 85 -16.64 -2.99 3.78
C GLY A 85 -15.78 -1.80 4.18
N TYR A 86 -14.55 -1.69 3.66
CA TYR A 86 -13.68 -0.55 3.94
C TYR A 86 -13.16 0.11 2.66
N GLU A 87 -12.79 1.38 2.80
CA GLU A 87 -12.26 2.22 1.73
C GLU A 87 -10.76 1.98 1.54
N ILE A 88 -10.31 1.68 0.30
CA ILE A 88 -8.90 1.41 -0.01
C ILE A 88 -8.55 1.71 -1.47
N TRP A 89 -7.30 2.12 -1.73
CA TRP A 89 -6.68 1.95 -3.04
C TRP A 89 -6.26 0.49 -3.23
N LYS A 90 -7.18 -0.35 -3.70
CA LYS A 90 -6.93 -1.80 -3.77
C LYS A 90 -5.90 -2.13 -4.85
N PRO A 91 -4.73 -2.71 -4.53
CA PRO A 91 -3.79 -3.17 -5.53
C PRO A 91 -4.19 -4.56 -6.03
N ASP A 92 -3.74 -4.90 -7.23
CA ASP A 92 -3.84 -6.26 -7.78
C ASP A 92 -2.82 -7.17 -7.07
N VAL A 93 -3.29 -7.81 -6.00
CA VAL A 93 -2.47 -8.67 -5.13
C VAL A 93 -1.97 -9.92 -5.86
N GLU A 94 -2.66 -10.41 -6.90
CA GLU A 94 -2.19 -11.52 -7.73
C GLU A 94 -0.95 -11.10 -8.53
N LYS A 95 -0.98 -9.93 -9.20
CA LYS A 95 0.19 -9.41 -9.92
C LYS A 95 1.36 -9.15 -8.99
N CYS A 96 1.11 -8.51 -7.84
CA CYS A 96 2.14 -8.21 -6.86
C CYS A 96 2.76 -9.49 -6.29
N GLY A 97 1.92 -10.44 -5.86
CA GLY A 97 2.35 -11.73 -5.33
C GLY A 97 3.16 -12.53 -6.35
N ARG A 98 2.66 -12.68 -7.59
CA ARG A 98 3.38 -13.36 -8.66
C ARG A 98 4.76 -12.72 -8.89
N TYR A 99 4.83 -11.39 -9.02
CA TYR A 99 6.11 -10.72 -9.23
C TYR A 99 7.07 -10.92 -8.06
N ARG A 100 6.59 -10.82 -6.81
CA ARG A 100 7.44 -11.02 -5.63
C ARG A 100 7.99 -12.45 -5.54
N ILE A 101 7.19 -13.45 -5.92
CA ILE A 101 7.57 -14.86 -5.80
C ILE A 101 8.43 -15.31 -6.99
N THR A 102 8.11 -14.87 -8.22
CA THR A 102 8.69 -15.44 -9.44
C THR A 102 9.71 -14.54 -10.14
N ASN A 103 9.98 -13.33 -9.63
CA ASN A 103 11.01 -12.46 -10.19
C ASN A 103 12.40 -13.08 -9.95
N SER A 104 13.14 -13.30 -11.03
CA SER A 104 14.44 -13.99 -11.05
C SER A 104 15.64 -13.04 -11.17
N ALA A 105 15.42 -11.76 -10.83
CA ALA A 105 16.45 -10.72 -10.85
C ALA A 105 16.53 -10.00 -9.49
N GLY A 106 16.22 -10.73 -8.42
CA GLY A 106 16.21 -10.24 -7.04
C GLY A 106 15.19 -11.00 -6.18
N SER A 107 15.39 -10.99 -4.87
CA SER A 107 14.52 -11.67 -3.92
C SER A 107 13.37 -10.77 -3.47
N MET A 108 12.12 -11.16 -3.78
CA MET A 108 10.90 -10.40 -3.48
C MET A 108 10.87 -9.02 -4.19
N CYS A 109 10.04 -8.11 -3.68
CA CYS A 109 9.96 -6.73 -4.15
C CYS A 109 9.41 -5.82 -3.05
N GLY A 110 10.02 -4.65 -2.89
CA GLY A 110 9.58 -3.57 -2.00
C GLY A 110 9.67 -2.19 -2.66
N ARG A 111 9.68 -2.14 -4.01
CA ARG A 111 9.97 -0.91 -4.76
C ARG A 111 9.01 0.24 -4.47
N CYS A 112 7.73 -0.07 -4.23
CA CYS A 112 6.73 0.93 -3.86
C CYS A 112 7.07 1.66 -2.56
N MET A 113 7.70 0.99 -1.59
CA MET A 113 8.17 1.61 -0.36
C MET A 113 9.36 2.53 -0.64
N LYS A 114 10.33 2.05 -1.44
CA LYS A 114 11.54 2.79 -1.80
C LYS A 114 11.23 4.13 -2.48
N THR A 115 10.28 4.16 -3.41
CA THR A 115 10.01 5.34 -4.24
C THR A 115 8.96 6.29 -3.66
N CYS A 116 8.37 5.97 -2.51
CA CYS A 116 7.39 6.85 -1.86
C CYS A 116 8.06 8.15 -1.39
N PRO A 117 7.47 9.35 -1.62
CA PRO A 117 8.02 10.62 -1.13
C PRO A 117 8.11 10.74 0.39
N TYR A 118 7.39 9.89 1.15
CA TYR A 118 7.51 9.82 2.61
C TYR A 118 8.66 8.91 3.07
N ASN A 119 9.30 8.16 2.16
CA ASN A 119 10.48 7.35 2.46
C ASN A 119 11.75 8.20 2.40
N LEU A 120 11.86 9.15 3.32
CA LEU A 120 13.03 10.03 3.44
C LEU A 120 13.95 9.56 4.57
N GLU A 121 15.18 10.09 4.61
CA GLU A 121 16.11 9.84 5.72
C GLU A 121 15.63 10.51 7.02
N GLY A 122 14.73 11.51 6.92
CA GLY A 122 14.07 12.12 8.08
C GLY A 122 15.01 13.02 8.91
N VAL A 123 16.15 13.43 8.34
CA VAL A 123 17.13 14.31 8.97
C VAL A 123 16.65 15.78 8.87
N PHE A 124 17.34 16.71 9.52
CA PHE A 124 17.02 18.15 9.53
C PHE A 124 16.64 18.74 8.15
N LYS A 125 17.21 18.23 7.06
CA LYS A 125 16.96 18.72 5.70
C LYS A 125 15.58 18.34 5.16
N GLU A 126 15.10 17.14 5.46
CA GLU A 126 13.85 16.60 4.92
C GLU A 126 12.62 16.92 5.80
N ARG A 127 12.85 17.21 7.09
CA ARG A 127 11.77 17.53 8.05
C ARG A 127 10.83 18.66 7.60
N PRO A 128 11.32 19.81 7.08
CA PRO A 128 10.43 20.88 6.62
C PRO A 128 9.52 20.45 5.46
N PHE A 129 10.00 19.56 4.58
CA PHE A 129 9.23 19.05 3.45
C PHE A 129 8.15 18.07 3.91
N LEU A 130 8.47 17.17 4.85
CA LEU A 130 7.48 16.30 5.48
C LEU A 130 6.42 17.12 6.21
N TRP A 131 6.84 18.09 7.04
CA TRP A 131 5.92 18.99 7.73
C TRP A 131 5.01 19.74 6.75
N SER A 132 5.56 20.25 5.64
CA SER A 132 4.79 20.94 4.60
C SER A 132 3.78 20.00 3.91
N ALA A 133 4.18 18.76 3.64
CA ALA A 133 3.29 17.76 3.04
C ALA A 133 2.12 17.41 3.96
N MET A 134 2.34 17.38 5.27
CA MET A 134 1.32 17.11 6.28
C MET A 134 0.40 18.32 6.48
N ASN A 135 0.97 19.51 6.68
CA ASN A 135 0.24 20.68 7.18
C ASN A 135 -0.24 21.65 6.09
N LEU A 136 0.32 21.62 4.87
CA LEU A 136 0.01 22.60 3.82
C LEU A 136 -0.59 21.92 2.58
N PRO A 137 -1.93 21.69 2.51
CA PRO A 137 -2.59 20.96 1.43
C PRO A 137 -2.31 21.47 0.01
N PHE A 138 -2.10 22.78 -0.13
CA PHE A 138 -1.80 23.42 -1.42
C PHE A 138 -0.41 23.06 -1.96
N THR A 139 0.51 22.60 -1.11
CA THR A 139 1.89 22.25 -1.51
C THR A 139 2.01 20.82 -2.04
N ARG A 140 1.09 19.92 -1.68
CA ARG A 140 1.24 18.46 -1.86
C ARG A 140 1.50 18.02 -3.31
N LYS A 141 0.83 18.64 -4.29
CA LYS A 141 1.07 18.38 -5.72
C LYS A 141 2.47 18.80 -6.16
N TRP A 142 2.94 19.95 -5.66
CA TRP A 142 4.27 20.45 -5.93
C TRP A 142 5.35 19.59 -5.25
N MET A 143 5.12 19.14 -4.02
CA MET A 143 6.02 18.23 -3.31
C MET A 143 6.19 16.91 -4.05
N ALA A 144 5.10 16.29 -4.53
CA ALA A 144 5.21 15.08 -5.35
C ALA A 144 6.03 15.29 -6.64
N LYS A 145 5.87 16.44 -7.31
CA LYS A 145 6.66 16.78 -8.50
C LYS A 145 8.11 17.11 -8.17
N LEU A 146 8.37 17.77 -7.05
CA LEU A 146 9.71 18.11 -6.58
C LEU A 146 10.49 16.84 -6.28
N ASP A 147 9.87 15.86 -5.62
CA ASP A 147 10.46 14.56 -5.31
C ASP A 147 10.95 13.82 -6.58
N ASP A 148 10.19 13.91 -7.67
CA ASP A 148 10.61 13.43 -8.99
C ASP A 148 11.75 14.24 -9.59
N LYS A 149 11.68 15.58 -9.51
CA LYS A 149 12.68 16.49 -10.07
C LYS A 149 14.06 16.33 -9.42
N VAL A 150 14.11 16.13 -8.11
CA VAL A 150 15.36 15.91 -7.37
C VAL A 150 15.88 14.47 -7.50
N GLY A 151 15.11 13.59 -8.13
CA GLY A 151 15.53 12.20 -8.38
C GLY A 151 15.46 11.31 -7.13
N ASN A 152 14.65 11.66 -6.14
CA ASN A 152 14.44 10.81 -4.98
C ASN A 152 13.88 9.45 -5.43
N GLY A 153 14.46 8.38 -4.91
CA GLY A 153 14.15 7.00 -5.31
C GLY A 153 15.11 6.38 -6.32
N ARG A 154 16.07 7.12 -6.89
CA ARG A 154 17.19 6.53 -7.66
C ARG A 154 18.04 5.57 -6.83
N ILE A 155 18.82 4.74 -7.51
CA ILE A 155 19.82 3.90 -6.85
C ILE A 155 21.00 4.79 -6.46
N ASN A 156 21.45 4.68 -5.21
CA ASN A 156 22.70 5.28 -4.76
C ASN A 156 23.75 4.16 -4.66
N PRO A 157 24.68 4.04 -5.63
CA PRO A 157 25.66 2.96 -5.65
C PRO A 157 26.55 2.91 -4.40
N ILE A 158 26.81 4.06 -3.76
CA ILE A 158 27.59 4.15 -2.53
C ILE A 158 26.94 3.36 -1.38
N LYS A 159 25.61 3.21 -1.41
CA LYS A 159 24.85 2.48 -0.39
C LYS A 159 24.72 0.98 -0.69
N LYS A 160 25.24 0.48 -1.82
CA LYS A 160 25.22 -0.95 -2.17
C LYS A 160 26.40 -1.64 -1.47
N TRP A 161 26.17 -2.10 -0.25
CA TRP A 161 27.17 -2.83 0.55
C TRP A 161 27.07 -4.36 0.42
N TRP A 162 25.99 -4.87 -0.16
CA TRP A 162 25.72 -6.31 -0.30
C TRP A 162 26.23 -6.87 -1.63
N TRP A 163 26.41 -8.19 -1.66
CA TRP A 163 26.75 -8.94 -2.87
C TRP A 163 25.51 -9.41 -3.62
N ASP A 164 25.61 -9.48 -4.94
CA ASP A 164 24.56 -10.04 -5.79
C ASP A 164 24.75 -11.57 -5.87
N LEU A 165 24.21 -12.29 -4.88
CA LEU A 165 24.28 -13.75 -4.78
C LEU A 165 22.89 -14.39 -4.99
N ASP A 166 22.87 -15.60 -5.51
CA ASP A 166 21.68 -16.44 -5.73
C ASP A 166 21.96 -17.89 -5.35
N THR A 167 20.95 -18.76 -5.42
CA THR A 167 21.07 -20.20 -5.15
C THR A 167 20.79 -21.01 -6.41
N ASP A 168 21.63 -21.99 -6.73
CA ASP A 168 21.36 -22.93 -7.83
C ASP A 168 20.37 -24.04 -7.41
N ASP A 169 20.05 -24.93 -8.35
CA ASP A 169 19.09 -26.03 -8.11
C ASP A 169 19.60 -27.05 -7.07
N GLU A 170 20.91 -27.06 -6.80
CA GLU A 170 21.57 -27.93 -5.81
C GLU A 170 21.67 -27.29 -4.42
N GLY A 171 21.30 -26.01 -4.29
CA GLY A 171 21.38 -25.27 -3.03
C GLY A 171 22.71 -24.52 -2.82
N ASN A 172 23.62 -24.51 -3.81
CA ASN A 172 24.89 -23.81 -3.70
C ASN A 172 24.72 -22.31 -3.91
N ILE A 173 25.51 -21.51 -3.19
CA ILE A 173 25.54 -20.05 -3.34
C ILE A 173 26.39 -19.71 -4.57
N ILE A 174 25.79 -19.02 -5.53
CA ILE A 174 26.42 -18.59 -6.79
C ILE A 174 26.28 -17.08 -6.99
N GLU A 175 27.06 -16.50 -7.91
CA GLU A 175 26.82 -15.13 -8.34
C GLU A 175 25.48 -15.03 -9.09
N ALA A 176 24.70 -14.01 -8.78
CA ALA A 176 23.38 -13.84 -9.36
C ALA A 176 23.47 -13.56 -10.87
N LYS A 177 22.83 -14.42 -11.68
CA LYS A 177 22.79 -14.27 -13.14
C LYS A 177 22.09 -12.98 -13.59
N ARG A 178 21.21 -12.42 -12.76
CA ARG A 178 20.42 -11.21 -13.04
C ARG A 178 20.21 -10.38 -11.78
N SER A 179 20.29 -9.06 -11.90
CA SER A 179 20.00 -8.12 -10.81
C SER A 179 19.22 -6.92 -11.34
N ASN A 180 18.07 -6.62 -10.73
CA ASN A 180 17.24 -5.48 -11.11
C ASN A 180 17.92 -4.15 -10.70
N GLN A 181 18.34 -3.35 -11.68
CA GLN A 181 18.87 -1.99 -11.48
C GLN A 181 17.93 -0.94 -12.10
N ARG A 182 16.72 -0.84 -11.54
CA ARG A 182 15.64 -0.01 -12.10
C ARG A 182 15.80 1.47 -11.70
N GLU A 183 16.06 2.32 -12.70
CA GLU A 183 15.97 3.78 -12.57
C GLU A 183 14.53 4.27 -12.45
N LEU A 184 14.34 5.57 -12.18
CA LEU A 184 13.01 6.20 -12.11
C LEU A 184 12.33 6.18 -13.48
N GLU A 185 11.04 5.82 -13.47
CA GLU A 185 10.17 5.89 -14.64
C GLU A 185 9.34 7.17 -14.54
N PHE A 186 9.14 7.90 -15.64
CA PHE A 186 8.35 9.14 -15.61
C PHE A 186 7.03 9.03 -16.38
N ARG A 187 6.82 7.93 -17.11
CA ARG A 187 5.60 7.69 -17.88
C ARG A 187 4.44 7.27 -16.98
N SER A 188 3.48 8.17 -16.78
CA SER A 188 2.19 7.82 -16.15
C SER A 188 1.28 7.04 -17.11
N LYS A 189 0.52 6.09 -16.58
CA LYS A 189 -0.59 5.44 -17.32
C LYS A 189 -1.91 6.06 -16.93
N LYS A 190 -2.89 6.04 -17.84
CA LYS A 190 -4.25 6.45 -17.51
C LYS A 190 -4.95 5.36 -16.70
N PRO A 191 -5.79 5.70 -15.71
CA PRO A 191 -6.57 4.69 -14.97
C PRO A 191 -7.39 3.77 -15.88
N SER A 192 -7.94 4.29 -16.98
CA SER A 192 -8.71 3.53 -17.97
C SER A 192 -7.91 2.47 -18.73
N GLU A 193 -6.59 2.62 -18.81
CA GLU A 193 -5.68 1.66 -19.44
C GLU A 193 -5.28 0.53 -18.48
N GLN A 194 -5.58 0.67 -17.19
CA GLN A 194 -5.18 -0.27 -16.16
C GLN A 194 -6.26 -1.34 -15.94
N LYS A 195 -5.86 -2.61 -16.09
CA LYS A 195 -6.70 -3.77 -15.72
C LYS A 195 -6.23 -4.34 -14.40
N LEU A 196 -7.02 -4.14 -13.35
CA LEU A 196 -6.80 -4.64 -12.00
C LEU A 196 -7.83 -5.72 -11.65
N ALA A 197 -7.44 -6.62 -10.76
CA ALA A 197 -8.31 -7.61 -10.15
C ALA A 197 -8.29 -7.43 -8.63
N CYS A 198 -9.43 -7.66 -7.96
CA CYS A 198 -9.49 -7.81 -6.51
C CYS A 198 -10.23 -9.11 -6.15
N TYR A 199 -9.96 -9.63 -4.97
CA TYR A 199 -10.50 -10.90 -4.48
C TYR A 199 -11.19 -10.64 -3.14
N PRO A 200 -12.46 -10.18 -3.16
CA PRO A 200 -13.23 -10.01 -1.93
C PRO A 200 -13.42 -11.34 -1.20
N ALA A 201 -13.92 -11.30 0.04
CA ALA A 201 -14.10 -12.49 0.88
C ALA A 201 -14.93 -13.59 0.19
N GLU A 202 -15.90 -13.20 -0.63
CA GLU A 202 -16.77 -14.11 -1.38
C GLU A 202 -16.05 -14.79 -2.57
N ALA A 203 -14.95 -14.20 -3.05
CA ALA A 203 -14.18 -14.69 -4.20
C ALA A 203 -12.94 -15.50 -3.81
N VAL A 204 -12.59 -15.54 -2.53
CA VAL A 204 -11.50 -16.38 -2.01
C VAL A 204 -12.04 -17.71 -1.51
N ALA A 205 -11.19 -18.72 -1.50
CA ALA A 205 -11.55 -20.02 -0.95
C ALA A 205 -11.94 -19.87 0.53
N SER A 206 -12.98 -20.60 0.94
CA SER A 206 -13.38 -20.65 2.35
C SER A 206 -12.20 -21.15 3.20
N PRO A 207 -12.03 -20.64 4.44
CA PRO A 207 -10.95 -21.07 5.33
C PRO A 207 -11.00 -22.57 5.68
N ILE A 208 -12.12 -23.24 5.43
CA ILE A 208 -12.32 -24.69 5.66
C ILE A 208 -11.81 -25.51 4.45
N VAL A 209 -11.65 -24.88 3.28
CA VAL A 209 -11.18 -25.54 2.07
C VAL A 209 -9.67 -25.73 2.15
N VAL A 210 -9.25 -26.99 2.35
CA VAL A 210 -7.83 -27.38 2.46
C VAL A 210 -7.19 -27.74 1.12
N VAL A 211 -7.95 -27.72 0.02
CA VAL A 211 -7.41 -28.01 -1.31
C VAL A 211 -6.88 -26.75 -2.00
N PRO A 212 -5.76 -26.83 -2.74
CA PRO A 212 -5.26 -25.70 -3.52
C PRO A 212 -6.34 -25.18 -4.48
N THR A 213 -6.71 -23.91 -4.32
CA THR A 213 -7.69 -23.25 -5.17
C THR A 213 -6.99 -22.18 -5.99
N ALA A 214 -7.07 -22.29 -7.32
CA ALA A 214 -6.48 -21.29 -8.21
C ALA A 214 -7.28 -19.98 -8.15
N PRO A 215 -6.62 -18.81 -8.15
CA PRO A 215 -7.33 -17.54 -8.22
C PRO A 215 -8.08 -17.39 -9.55
N ASP A 216 -9.39 -17.12 -9.50
CA ASP A 216 -10.14 -16.76 -10.70
C ASP A 216 -9.92 -15.28 -11.04
N ARG A 217 -8.93 -15.04 -11.90
CA ARG A 217 -8.60 -13.69 -12.35
C ARG A 217 -9.73 -13.01 -13.12
N LYS A 218 -10.57 -13.76 -13.86
CA LYS A 218 -11.64 -13.17 -14.66
C LYS A 218 -12.72 -12.59 -13.75
N SER A 219 -13.17 -13.35 -12.75
CA SER A 219 -14.10 -12.83 -11.76
C SER A 219 -13.47 -11.71 -10.92
N GLY A 220 -12.19 -11.80 -10.57
CA GLY A 220 -11.51 -10.72 -9.85
C GLY A 220 -11.47 -9.38 -10.60
N ILE A 221 -11.32 -9.39 -11.93
CA ILE A 221 -11.42 -8.17 -12.75
C ILE A 221 -12.85 -7.62 -12.77
N VAL A 222 -13.85 -8.50 -12.81
CA VAL A 222 -15.27 -8.10 -12.76
C VAL A 222 -15.60 -7.51 -11.39
N ALA A 223 -15.13 -8.13 -10.30
CA ALA A 223 -15.30 -7.65 -8.94
C ALA A 223 -14.68 -6.26 -8.76
N TYR A 224 -13.48 -6.05 -9.27
CA TYR A 224 -12.82 -4.73 -9.21
C TYR A 224 -13.64 -3.64 -9.89
N LYS A 225 -14.22 -3.93 -11.06
CA LYS A 225 -15.06 -2.97 -11.81
C LYS A 225 -16.42 -2.73 -11.17
N LYS A 226 -16.96 -3.71 -10.46
CA LYS A 226 -18.25 -3.62 -9.76
C LYS A 226 -18.13 -2.96 -8.37
N ALA A 227 -16.92 -2.87 -7.83
CA ALA A 227 -16.69 -2.29 -6.52
C ALA A 227 -17.21 -0.84 -6.47
N LEU A 228 -17.99 -0.55 -5.43
CA LEU A 228 -18.57 0.77 -5.23
C LEU A 228 -17.48 1.81 -4.98
N SER A 229 -17.74 3.05 -5.41
CA SER A 229 -16.95 4.18 -4.94
C SER A 229 -17.29 4.47 -3.46
N PRO A 230 -16.36 5.05 -2.68
CA PRO A 230 -16.65 5.50 -1.32
C PRO A 230 -17.80 6.51 -1.25
N ALA A 231 -17.98 7.35 -2.29
CA ALA A 231 -19.08 8.31 -2.36
C ALA A 231 -20.44 7.62 -2.56
N ASP A 232 -20.51 6.63 -3.45
CA ASP A 232 -21.72 5.84 -3.67
C ASP A 232 -22.09 5.05 -2.41
N TYR A 233 -21.09 4.44 -1.75
CA TYR A 233 -21.30 3.73 -0.50
C TYR A 233 -21.85 4.63 0.61
N LYS A 234 -21.29 5.82 0.81
CA LYS A 234 -21.84 6.82 1.76
C LYS A 234 -23.26 7.22 1.40
N SER A 235 -23.56 7.38 0.11
CA SER A 235 -24.91 7.71 -0.37
C SER A 235 -25.91 6.59 -0.11
N ARG A 236 -25.50 5.32 -0.21
CA ARG A 236 -26.33 4.15 0.14
C ARG A 236 -26.63 4.10 1.63
N LEU A 237 -25.61 4.30 2.48
CA LEU A 237 -25.78 4.37 3.93
C LEU A 237 -26.75 5.49 4.35
N ALA A 238 -26.64 6.66 3.72
CA ALA A 238 -27.56 7.78 3.98
C ALA A 238 -29.02 7.48 3.60
N ARG A 239 -29.26 6.52 2.69
CA ARG A 239 -30.59 6.05 2.31
C ARG A 239 -31.10 4.87 3.15
N GLY A 240 -30.31 4.41 4.14
CA GLY A 240 -30.66 3.24 4.95
C GLY A 240 -30.61 1.92 4.17
N GLU A 241 -29.93 1.89 3.03
CA GLU A 241 -29.71 0.64 2.30
C GLU A 241 -28.69 -0.23 3.07
N PRO A 242 -28.93 -1.54 3.19
CA PRO A 242 -28.00 -2.42 3.89
C PRO A 242 -26.62 -2.43 3.19
N PRO A 243 -25.52 -2.60 3.96
CA PRO A 243 -24.20 -2.86 3.40
C PRO A 243 -24.23 -4.03 2.41
N GLU A 244 -23.24 -4.10 1.50
CA GLU A 244 -23.06 -5.32 0.69
C GLU A 244 -22.89 -6.54 1.60
N LYS A 245 -23.33 -7.72 1.16
CA LYS A 245 -23.20 -8.97 1.92
C LYS A 245 -21.73 -9.16 2.34
N GLY A 246 -21.51 -9.55 3.60
CA GLY A 246 -20.17 -9.74 4.16
C GLY A 246 -19.46 -8.49 4.68
N VAL A 247 -20.14 -7.33 4.70
CA VAL A 247 -19.66 -6.12 5.37
C VAL A 247 -20.24 -6.06 6.78
N ALA A 248 -19.41 -6.20 7.82
CA ALA A 248 -19.84 -5.94 9.18
C ALA A 248 -20.17 -4.44 9.35
N GLU A 249 -21.18 -4.12 10.17
CA GLU A 249 -21.50 -2.75 10.56
C GLU A 249 -20.34 -2.19 11.42
N TRP A 250 -19.41 -1.50 10.78
CA TRP A 250 -18.37 -0.76 11.49
C TRP A 250 -18.84 0.68 11.68
N ASN A 251 -19.04 1.09 12.93
CA ASN A 251 -19.25 2.49 13.27
C ASN A 251 -18.05 3.32 12.77
N LEU A 252 -18.30 4.56 12.35
CA LEU A 252 -17.23 5.51 12.02
C LEU A 252 -16.28 5.62 13.21
N ILE A 253 -15.01 5.25 12.99
CA ILE A 253 -14.00 5.31 14.05
C ILE A 253 -13.59 6.78 14.20
N PRO A 254 -13.70 7.37 15.41
CA PRO A 254 -13.24 8.74 15.62
C PRO A 254 -11.73 8.86 15.36
N VAL A 255 -11.32 9.94 14.70
CA VAL A 255 -9.93 10.20 14.31
C VAL A 255 -9.43 11.44 15.05
N LYS A 256 -8.20 11.41 15.56
CA LYS A 256 -7.57 12.57 16.18
C LYS A 256 -7.02 13.50 15.08
N GLU A 257 -7.57 14.71 14.96
CA GLU A 257 -6.95 15.77 14.15
C GLU A 257 -5.63 16.17 14.80
N ASN A 258 -4.50 15.73 14.25
CA ASN A 258 -3.19 16.16 14.74
C ASN A 258 -2.90 17.58 14.25
N LYS A 259 -3.27 18.58 15.06
CA LYS A 259 -2.85 19.99 14.89
C LYS A 259 -1.46 20.27 15.46
N GLU A 260 -0.82 19.29 16.11
CA GLU A 260 0.50 19.41 16.73
C GLU A 260 1.40 18.24 16.33
N VAL A 261 2.06 18.35 15.16
CA VAL A 261 3.22 17.55 14.74
C VAL A 261 4.26 18.45 14.07
#